data_AF-A0A354J2E8-F1
#
_entry.id   AF-A0A354J2E8-F1
#
_cell.length_a   1.000
_cell.length_b   1.000
_cell.length_c   1.000
_cell.angle_alpha   90.00
_cell.angle_beta   90.00
_cell.angle_gamma   90.00
#
_symmetry.space_group_name_H-M   'P 1'
#
loop_
_entity.id
_entity.type
_entity.pdbx_description
1 polymer ?
#
loop_
_entity_poly.entity_id
_entity_poly.type
_entity_poly.pdbx_seq_one_letter_code
_entity_poly.pdbx_strand_id
1 'polypeptide(L)' 'KYTEINSSFFDKWIEEGWEWGQPIGHEVFEKAKNNDWFVLLTPTKPVPKEWFCKMKDAKILGLASGGG' A
#
# COMPACT_ATOMS: atom_id res chain seq x y z
N LYS A 1 1.78 12.95 22.51
CA LYS A 1 1.19 14.27 22.15
C LYS A 1 1.23 14.60 20.64
N TYR A 2 2.39 14.81 19.98
CA TYR A 2 2.38 15.12 18.53
C TYR A 2 1.97 13.91 17.66
N THR A 3 2.39 12.71 18.06
CA THR A 3 2.02 11.44 17.38
C THR A 3 0.53 11.15 17.46
N GLU A 4 -0.10 11.42 18.61
CA GLU A 4 -1.56 11.33 18.80
C GLU A 4 -2.31 12.29 17.88
N ILE A 5 -1.84 13.54 17.79
CA ILE A 5 -2.41 14.54 16.87
C ILE A 5 -2.29 14.05 15.43
N ASN A 6 -1.11 13.59 15.01
CA ASN A 6 -0.89 13.05 13.68
C ASN A 6 -1.81 11.86 13.39
N SER A 7 -1.92 10.90 14.32
CA SER A 7 -2.82 9.76 14.19
C SER A 7 -4.26 10.22 13.94
N SER A 8 -4.78 11.15 14.75
CA SER A 8 -6.15 11.64 14.59
C SER A 8 -6.42 12.33 13.24
N PHE A 9 -5.40 12.96 12.63
CA PHE A 9 -5.53 13.54 11.29
C PHE A 9 -5.59 12.44 10.22
N PHE A 10 -4.74 11.42 10.32
CA PHE A 10 -4.75 10.29 9.40
C PHE A 10 -6.04 9.48 9.53
N ASP A 11 -6.51 9.20 10.75
CA ASP A 11 -7.78 8.51 11.01
C ASP A 11 -8.94 9.25 10.33
N LYS A 12 -9.02 10.57 10.52
CA LYS A 12 -10.03 11.40 9.86
C LYS A 12 -9.94 11.34 8.33
N TRP A 13 -8.74 11.41 7.75
CA TRP A 13 -8.59 11.32 6.29
C TRP A 13 -9.03 9.95 5.77
N ILE A 14 -8.73 8.87 6.49
CA ILE A 14 -9.21 7.52 6.16
C ILE A 14 -10.74 7.47 6.19
N GLU A 15 -11.38 8.02 7.23
CA GLU A 15 -12.83 8.12 7.35
C GLU A 15 -13.47 8.95 6.21
N GLU A 16 -12.78 9.99 5.75
CA GLU A 16 -13.20 10.83 4.62
C GLU A 16 -12.93 10.20 3.25
N GLY A 17 -12.36 8.99 3.20
CA GLY A 17 -12.16 8.23 1.98
C GLY A 17 -10.78 8.38 1.33
N TRP A 18 -9.77 8.83 2.07
CA TRP A 18 -8.42 8.99 1.54
C TRP A 18 -7.87 7.69 0.94
N GLU A 19 -7.46 7.76 -0.32
CA GLU A 19 -7.18 6.62 -1.19
C GLU A 19 -6.03 5.75 -0.68
N TRP A 20 -5.02 6.35 -0.07
CA TRP A 20 -3.90 5.62 0.53
C TRP A 20 -4.26 4.95 1.87
N GLY A 21 -5.36 5.38 2.47
CA GLY A 21 -5.88 4.90 3.73
C GLY A 21 -6.85 3.73 3.61
N GLN A 22 -7.36 3.47 2.40
CA GLN A 22 -8.35 2.42 2.18
C GLN A 22 -7.69 1.03 2.15
N PRO A 23 -8.22 0.04 2.88
CA PRO A 23 -7.72 -1.33 2.79
C PRO A 23 -7.99 -1.91 1.40
N ILE A 24 -7.06 -2.70 0.89
CA ILE A 24 -7.28 -3.45 -0.34
C ILE A 24 -8.34 -4.54 -0.13
N GLY A 25 -9.09 -4.85 -1.18
CA GLY A 25 -10.01 -5.99 -1.17
C GLY A 25 -9.28 -7.34 -1.17
N HIS A 26 -9.94 -8.38 -0.66
CA HIS A 26 -9.38 -9.74 -0.62
C HIS A 26 -9.03 -10.29 -2.01
N GLU A 27 -9.81 -9.96 -3.04
CA GLU A 27 -9.54 -10.37 -4.43
C GLU A 27 -8.20 -9.81 -4.93
N VAL A 28 -7.90 -8.54 -4.61
CA VAL A 28 -6.63 -7.89 -5.00
C VAL A 28 -5.45 -8.59 -4.33
N PHE A 29 -5.62 -8.97 -3.06
CA PHE A 29 -4.61 -9.74 -2.34
C PHE A 29 -4.36 -11.12 -2.97
N GLU A 30 -5.41 -11.88 -3.31
CA GLU A 30 -5.26 -13.19 -3.95
C GLU A 30 -4.66 -13.09 -5.36
N LYS A 31 -5.00 -12.04 -6.13
CA LYS A 31 -4.33 -11.74 -7.40
C LYS A 31 -2.84 -11.46 -7.21
N ALA A 32 -2.49 -10.63 -6.22
CA ALA A 32 -1.10 -10.29 -5.94
C ALA A 32 -0.25 -11.53 -5.58
N LYS A 33 -0.81 -12.45 -4.80
CA LYS A 33 -0.18 -13.76 -4.51
C LYS A 33 0.07 -14.60 -5.75
N ASN A 34 -0.78 -14.48 -6.76
CA ASN A 34 -0.66 -15.18 -8.04
C ASN A 34 0.14 -14.38 -9.09
N ASN A 35 1.05 -13.51 -8.64
CA ASN A 35 1.93 -12.69 -9.48
C ASN A 35 1.17 -11.64 -10.32
N ASP A 36 -0.09 -11.34 -9.99
CA ASP A 36 -0.89 -10.25 -10.58
C ASP A 36 -0.97 -9.07 -9.59
N TRP A 37 0.07 -8.26 -9.59
CA TRP A 37 0.25 -7.11 -8.70
C TRP A 37 0.82 -5.91 -9.47
N PHE A 38 0.64 -4.73 -8.89
CA PHE A 38 1.21 -3.47 -9.34
C PHE A 38 1.59 -2.60 -8.12
N VAL A 39 2.44 -1.60 -8.33
CA VAL A 39 2.76 -0.57 -7.33
C VAL A 39 2.33 0.78 -7.89
N LEU A 40 1.73 1.62 -7.05
CA LEU A 40 1.25 2.94 -7.42
C LEU A 40 2.31 4.02 -7.16
N LEU A 41 2.59 4.87 -8.15
CA LEU A 41 3.39 6.10 -7.96
C LEU A 41 2.52 7.25 -7.42
N THR A 42 1.29 7.30 -7.91
CA THR A 42 0.22 8.21 -7.48
C THR A 42 -1.04 7.37 -7.26
N PRO A 43 -2.08 7.88 -6.58
CA PRO A 43 -3.27 7.09 -6.22
C PRO A 43 -3.93 6.32 -7.37
N THR A 44 -3.70 6.74 -8.62
CA THR A 44 -4.35 6.18 -9.81
C THR A 44 -3.37 5.65 -10.87
N LYS A 45 -2.05 5.85 -10.70
CA LYS A 45 -1.06 5.51 -11.73
C LYS A 45 -0.10 4.42 -11.27
N PRO A 46 -0.15 3.22 -11.88
CA PRO A 46 0.83 2.19 -11.61
C PRO A 46 2.19 2.55 -12.23
N VAL A 47 3.26 2.13 -11.58
CA VAL A 47 4.61 2.13 -12.17
C VAL A 47 4.80 0.89 -13.05
N PRO A 48 5.73 0.91 -14.01
CA PRO A 48 6.12 -0.27 -14.76
C PRO A 48 6.56 -1.41 -13.84
N LYS A 49 6.08 -2.63 -14.11
CA LYS A 49 6.35 -3.80 -13.27
C LYS A 49 7.82 -4.23 -13.35
N GLU A 50 8.48 -3.90 -14.45
CA GLU A 50 9.88 -4.20 -14.76
C GLU A 50 10.86 -3.41 -13.88
N TRP A 51 10.39 -2.40 -13.15
CA TRP A 51 11.19 -1.69 -12.15
C TRP A 51 11.54 -2.58 -10.95
N PHE A 52 10.79 -3.66 -10.75
CA PHE A 52 11.00 -4.59 -9.65
C PHE A 52 11.61 -5.89 -10.13
N CYS A 53 12.33 -6.55 -9.23
CA CYS A 53 12.79 -7.91 -9.45
C CYS A 53 11.63 -8.91 -9.41
N LYS A 54 11.95 -10.18 -9.68
CA LYS A 54 11.01 -11.28 -9.47
C LYS A 54 10.63 -11.33 -7.98
N MET A 55 9.39 -10.97 -7.68
CA MET A 55 8.88 -10.93 -6.29
C MET A 55 8.68 -12.31 -5.67
N LYS A 56 8.41 -13.35 -6.49
CA LYS A 56 8.23 -14.71 -5.98
C LYS A 56 9.49 -15.18 -5.26
N ASP A 57 9.33 -15.58 -4.00
CA ASP A 57 10.38 -16.04 -3.08
C ASP A 57 11.42 -14.95 -2.70
N ALA A 58 11.18 -13.69 -3.07
CA ALA A 58 12.05 -12.58 -2.68
C ALA A 58 11.91 -12.25 -1.19
N LYS A 59 13.04 -11.94 -0.54
CA LYS A 59 13.02 -11.33 0.79
C LYS A 59 12.73 -9.84 0.65
N ILE A 60 11.52 -9.42 1.00
CA ILE A 60 11.07 -8.03 0.88
C ILE A 60 11.32 -7.30 2.21
N LEU A 61 11.94 -6.12 2.14
CA LEU A 61 12.09 -5.21 3.27
C LEU A 61 11.14 -4.02 3.09
N GLY A 62 10.13 -3.91 3.96
CA GLY A 62 9.24 -2.75 4.02
C GLY A 62 9.88 -1.64 4.84
N LEU A 63 10.25 -0.52 4.20
CA LEU A 63 10.69 0.69 4.89
C LEU A 63 9.55 1.70 4.91
N ALA A 64 9.29 2.31 6.07
CA ALA A 64 8.23 3.30 6.26
C ALA A 64 6.85 2.85 5.73
N SER A 65 6.53 1.57 5.81
CA SER A 65 5.32 0.97 5.22
C SER A 65 4.02 1.23 5.98
N GLY A 66 4.03 2.08 7.01
CA GLY A 66 2.82 2.52 7.74
C GLY A 66 2.12 1.46 8.60
N GLY A 67 2.30 0.18 8.32
CA GLY A 67 1.83 -0.97 9.09
C GLY A 67 2.53 -2.23 8.60
N GLY A 68 3.14 -2.97 9.52
CA GLY A 68 3.70 -4.30 9.24
C GLY A 68 2.60 -5.35 9.12
#